data_AF-A0A842T6U8-F1
#
_entry.id   AF-A0A842T6U8-F1
#
_cell.length_a   1.000
_cell.length_b   1.000
_cell.length_c   1.000
_cell.angle_alpha   90.00
_cell.angle_beta   90.00
_cell.angle_gamma   90.00
#
_symmetry.space_group_name_H-M   'P 1'
#
loop_
_entity.id
_entity.type
_entity.pdbx_description
1 polymer ?
#
loop_
_entity_poly.entity_id
_entity_poly.type
_entity_poly.pdbx_seq_one_letter_code
_entity_poly.pdbx_strand_id
1 'polypeptide(L)'
;MKSSWNINEALACLKSEKRVSILKLLLESEKGLYFNEIAEKLSIIPSTLEYHLKNLVKHKLISHSDKVYLKNAYSQVIWNIYLNLLKLNPIIPYLNTHNIPFNDPALLLRFMVSNPILVPDLVSMLDAMKNIIKPKISKFRIAGSFNLELEEKLMRFNSFDTRMEELEIISTYENYQKLLSYNSFEYFFSFTKMENIKLFLVKECNFYIGIGEDLDEIFGILFLPDISNEIDFHKALFFRGKKNTNWLSETFESLKKEAKRITLTEGLIKNKGLFSKYLDELNRK
;
A
#
# COMPACT_ATOMS: atom_id res chain seq x y z
N MET A 1 -18.76 39.69 16.91
CA MET A 1 -17.96 39.21 15.77
C MET A 1 -18.08 37.69 15.68
N LYS A 2 -18.80 37.15 14.68
CA LYS A 2 -18.76 35.71 14.39
C LYS A 2 -17.42 35.41 13.71
N SER A 3 -16.40 35.01 14.46
CA SER A 3 -15.24 34.38 13.82
C SER A 3 -15.69 32.99 13.40
N SER A 4 -16.09 32.82 12.15
CA SER A 4 -16.31 31.49 11.61
C SER A 4 -14.99 30.73 11.74
N TRP A 5 -15.00 29.64 12.48
CA TRP A 5 -13.87 28.73 12.54
C TRP A 5 -13.66 28.14 11.14
N ASN A 6 -12.52 28.45 10.51
CA ASN A 6 -12.17 27.88 9.22
C ASN A 6 -11.52 26.51 9.41
N ILE A 7 -12.37 25.50 9.61
CA ILE A 7 -11.97 24.11 9.87
C ILE A 7 -11.04 23.58 8.75
N ASN A 8 -11.28 23.96 7.49
CA ASN A 8 -10.48 23.49 6.35
C ASN A 8 -9.04 23.99 6.40
N GLU A 9 -8.83 25.28 6.72
CA GLU A 9 -7.49 25.85 6.88
C GLU A 9 -6.76 25.25 8.08
N ALA A 10 -7.48 25.01 9.19
CA ALA A 10 -6.93 24.36 10.37
C ALA A 10 -6.50 22.92 10.08
N LEU A 11 -7.31 22.14 9.36
CA LEU A 11 -6.95 20.78 8.93
C LEU A 11 -5.79 20.79 7.92
N ALA A 12 -5.76 21.74 6.98
CA ALA A 12 -4.63 21.91 6.07
C ALA A 12 -3.32 22.22 6.82
N CYS A 13 -3.41 22.99 7.91
CA CYS A 13 -2.27 23.25 8.79
C CYS A 13 -1.75 21.96 9.45
N LEU A 14 -2.59 20.96 9.69
CA LEU A 14 -2.20 19.67 10.28
C LEU A 14 -1.66 18.64 9.26
N LYS A 15 -1.44 19.01 7.99
CA LYS A 15 -0.75 18.14 7.01
C LYS A 15 0.74 17.90 7.31
N SER A 16 1.33 18.66 8.24
CA SER A 16 2.74 18.51 8.61
C SER A 16 2.85 17.71 9.90
N GLU A 17 3.63 16.63 9.85
CA GLU A 17 3.89 15.76 11.00
C GLU A 17 4.42 16.53 12.22
N LYS A 18 5.38 17.45 12.03
CA LYS A 18 5.90 18.30 13.12
C LYS A 18 4.80 19.13 13.80
N ARG A 19 3.85 19.67 13.04
CA ARG A 19 2.71 20.42 13.60
C ARG A 19 1.73 19.51 14.35
N VAL A 20 1.52 18.29 13.86
CA VAL A 20 0.72 17.26 14.55
C VAL A 20 1.37 16.88 15.88
N SER A 21 2.68 16.62 15.89
CA SER A 21 3.43 16.27 17.11
C SER A 21 3.44 17.39 18.15
N ILE A 22 3.63 18.65 17.72
CA ILE A 22 3.54 19.82 18.61
C ILE A 22 2.13 19.95 19.20
N LEU A 23 1.09 19.84 18.37
CA LEU A 23 -0.29 19.95 18.84
C LEU A 23 -0.65 18.82 19.81
N LYS A 24 -0.25 17.58 19.50
CA LYS A 24 -0.44 16.42 20.37
C LYS A 24 0.21 16.63 21.74
N LEU A 25 1.48 17.05 21.75
CA LEU A 25 2.22 17.34 22.99
C LEU A 25 1.51 18.39 23.84
N LEU A 26 1.02 19.47 23.23
CA LEU A 26 0.28 20.52 23.93
C LEU A 26 -1.09 20.06 24.43
N LEU A 27 -1.76 19.13 23.73
CA LEU A 27 -3.04 18.56 24.15
C LEU A 27 -2.89 17.62 25.36
N GLU A 28 -1.80 16.84 25.39
CA GLU A 28 -1.44 15.92 26.47
C GLU A 28 -0.91 16.64 27.72
N SER A 29 -0.41 17.87 27.56
CA SER A 29 0.07 18.66 28.69
C SER A 29 -1.08 19.25 29.52
N GLU A 30 -0.97 19.13 30.85
CA GLU A 30 -1.90 19.76 31.80
C GLU A 30 -1.71 21.28 31.87
N LYS A 31 -0.48 21.75 31.63
CA LYS A 31 -0.10 23.17 31.61
C LYS A 31 0.44 23.55 30.24
N GLY A 32 0.47 24.84 29.93
CA GLY A 32 1.17 25.30 28.72
C GLY A 32 2.67 24.99 28.78
N LEU A 33 3.31 24.95 27.62
CA LEU A 33 4.75 24.68 27.50
C LEU A 33 5.48 25.89 26.92
N TYR A 34 6.67 26.15 27.44
CA TYR A 34 7.60 27.12 26.89
C TYR A 34 8.24 26.60 25.60
N PHE A 35 8.71 27.52 24.76
CA PHE A 35 9.38 27.20 23.50
C PHE A 35 10.49 26.16 23.66
N ASN A 36 11.38 26.35 24.65
CA ASN A 36 12.53 25.46 24.87
C ASN A 36 12.10 24.05 25.29
N GLU A 37 11.03 23.93 26.09
CA GLU A 37 10.50 22.62 26.52
C GLU A 37 9.94 21.84 25.32
N ILE A 38 9.28 22.52 24.39
CA ILE A 38 8.76 21.90 23.16
C ILE A 38 9.92 21.47 22.27
N ALA A 39 10.94 22.32 22.11
CA ALA A 39 12.12 22.04 21.30
C ALA A 39 12.87 20.79 21.81
N GLU A 40 13.07 20.71 23.13
CA GLU A 40 13.75 19.61 23.79
C GLU A 40 12.94 18.30 23.69
N LYS A 41 11.66 18.32 24.10
CA LYS A 41 10.82 17.11 24.11
C LYS A 41 10.62 16.49 22.74
N LEU A 42 10.61 17.30 21.68
CA LEU A 42 10.42 16.83 20.31
C LEU A 42 11.71 16.76 19.49
N SER A 43 12.86 17.13 20.08
CA SER A 43 14.15 17.22 19.38
C SER A 43 14.08 18.03 18.07
N ILE A 44 13.37 19.17 18.10
CA ILE A 44 13.18 20.05 16.93
C ILE A 44 14.14 21.25 16.99
N ILE A 45 14.83 21.52 15.87
CA ILE A 45 15.69 22.69 15.71
C ILE A 45 14.88 23.99 15.94
N PRO A 46 15.38 24.96 16.74
CA PRO A 46 14.63 26.17 17.12
C PRO A 46 14.00 26.93 15.95
N SER A 47 14.74 27.20 14.87
CA SER A 47 14.21 27.92 13.69
C SER A 47 13.03 27.20 13.03
N THR A 48 13.07 25.86 13.03
CA THR A 48 11.98 25.01 12.51
C THR A 48 10.78 25.04 13.44
N LEU A 49 11.01 24.96 14.74
CA LEU A 49 9.94 25.04 15.74
C LEU A 49 9.21 26.38 15.68
N GLU A 50 9.95 27.49 15.57
CA GLU A 50 9.37 28.83 15.47
C GLU A 50 8.43 28.95 14.27
N TYR A 51 8.84 28.44 13.10
CA TYR A 51 8.00 28.41 11.91
C TYR A 51 6.69 27.63 12.15
N HIS A 52 6.76 26.45 12.77
CA HIS A 52 5.58 25.62 13.01
C HIS A 52 4.64 26.23 14.06
N LEU A 53 5.18 26.77 15.15
CA LEU A 53 4.39 27.45 16.18
C LEU A 53 3.69 28.69 15.63
N LYS A 54 4.37 29.51 14.80
CA LYS A 54 3.75 30.65 14.12
C LYS A 54 2.55 30.22 13.26
N ASN A 55 2.68 29.12 12.52
CA ASN A 55 1.58 28.59 11.72
C ASN A 55 0.42 28.06 12.59
N LEU A 56 0.71 27.32 13.66
CA LEU A 56 -0.32 26.83 14.57
C LEU A 56 -1.09 27.98 15.24
N VAL A 57 -0.40 29.05 15.67
CA VAL A 57 -1.02 30.27 16.22
C VAL A 57 -1.84 30.99 15.15
N LYS A 58 -1.30 31.18 13.94
CA LYS A 58 -1.99 31.83 12.81
C LYS A 58 -3.32 31.16 12.49
N HIS A 59 -3.35 29.83 12.52
CA HIS A 59 -4.55 29.02 12.28
C HIS A 59 -5.40 28.78 13.54
N LYS A 60 -5.11 29.49 14.64
CA LYS A 60 -5.82 29.42 15.94
C LYS A 60 -5.81 28.05 16.60
N LEU A 61 -4.95 27.13 16.14
CA LEU A 61 -4.83 25.77 16.64
C LEU A 61 -4.17 25.72 18.01
N ILE A 62 -3.42 26.75 18.39
CA ILE A 62 -2.84 26.93 19.73
C ILE A 62 -2.90 28.40 20.11
N SER A 63 -2.82 28.69 21.40
CA SER A 63 -2.69 30.06 21.93
C SER A 63 -1.25 30.31 22.40
N HIS A 64 -0.84 31.57 22.41
CA HIS A 64 0.47 32.00 22.90
C HIS A 64 0.30 33.21 23.84
N SER A 65 0.73 33.08 25.09
CA SER A 65 0.73 34.14 26.11
C SER A 65 2.02 34.09 26.88
N ASP A 66 2.69 35.22 27.07
CA ASP A 66 3.88 35.36 27.93
C ASP A 66 4.95 34.26 27.74
N LYS A 67 5.24 33.91 26.48
CA LYS A 67 6.20 32.87 26.05
C LYS A 67 5.75 31.43 26.27
N VAL A 68 4.51 31.22 26.70
CA VAL A 68 3.89 29.91 26.91
C VAL A 68 2.92 29.61 25.78
N TYR A 69 3.03 28.41 25.20
CA TYR A 69 2.11 27.88 24.21
C TYR A 69 1.10 26.96 24.88
N LEU A 70 -0.18 27.13 24.54
CA LEU A 70 -1.30 26.49 25.22
C LEU A 70 -2.25 25.85 24.21
N LYS A 71 -2.82 24.70 24.57
CA LYS A 71 -4.03 24.21 23.92
C LYS A 71 -5.20 25.16 24.19
N ASN A 72 -6.17 25.19 23.29
CA ASN A 72 -7.43 25.89 23.46
C ASN A 72 -8.61 24.99 23.06
N ALA A 73 -9.85 25.45 23.26
CA ALA A 73 -11.04 24.64 22.95
C ALA A 73 -11.11 24.25 21.46
N TYR A 74 -10.64 25.13 20.57
CA TYR A 74 -10.62 24.87 19.14
C TYR A 74 -9.58 23.80 18.77
N SER A 75 -8.42 23.76 19.45
CA SER A 75 -7.42 22.70 19.35
C SER A 75 -8.04 21.32 19.51
N GLN A 76 -8.81 21.12 20.59
CA GLN A 76 -9.42 19.82 20.90
C GLN A 76 -10.49 19.42 19.88
N VAL A 77 -11.31 20.38 19.42
CA VAL A 77 -12.32 20.12 18.38
C VAL A 77 -11.66 19.70 17.07
N ILE A 78 -10.66 20.45 16.59
CA ILE A 78 -9.94 20.11 15.37
C ILE A 78 -9.18 18.80 15.51
N TRP A 79 -8.58 18.53 16.68
CA TRP A 79 -7.92 17.26 16.96
C TRP A 79 -8.88 16.08 16.88
N ASN A 80 -10.07 16.21 17.48
CA ASN A 80 -11.10 15.17 17.40
C ASN A 80 -11.58 14.96 15.96
N ILE A 81 -11.78 16.04 15.19
CA ILE A 81 -12.12 15.94 13.76
C ILE A 81 -10.99 15.28 12.97
N TYR A 82 -9.74 15.68 13.20
CA TYR A 82 -8.55 15.10 12.57
C TYR A 82 -8.45 13.59 12.87
N LEU A 83 -8.56 13.19 14.13
CA LEU A 83 -8.57 11.78 14.53
C LEU A 83 -9.74 11.02 13.91
N ASN A 84 -10.93 11.62 13.88
CA ASN A 84 -12.09 11.00 13.25
C ASN A 84 -11.91 10.88 11.74
N LEU A 85 -11.31 11.85 11.05
CA LEU A 85 -11.01 11.76 9.62
C LEU A 85 -9.96 10.67 9.33
N LEU A 86 -8.93 10.54 10.17
CA LEU A 86 -7.97 9.43 10.07
C LEU A 86 -8.65 8.08 10.31
N LYS A 87 -9.63 8.01 11.23
CA LYS A 87 -10.45 6.82 11.48
C LYS A 87 -11.44 6.53 10.34
N LEU A 88 -11.97 7.56 9.68
CA LEU A 88 -12.94 7.45 8.59
C LEU A 88 -12.31 6.96 7.29
N ASN A 89 -11.00 7.16 7.11
CA ASN A 89 -10.27 6.55 6.01
C ASN A 89 -8.86 6.11 6.46
N PRO A 90 -8.70 4.86 6.93
CA PRO A 90 -7.42 4.35 7.44
C PRO A 90 -6.32 4.29 6.37
N ILE A 91 -6.68 4.45 5.09
CA ILE A 91 -5.73 4.52 3.98
C ILE A 91 -4.91 5.82 4.02
N ILE A 92 -5.47 6.95 4.47
CA ILE A 92 -4.76 8.24 4.45
C ILE A 92 -3.47 8.20 5.29
N PRO A 93 -3.48 7.75 6.57
CA PRO A 93 -2.24 7.53 7.32
C PRO A 93 -1.26 6.57 6.62
N TYR A 94 -1.78 5.49 6.02
CA TYR A 94 -0.95 4.50 5.32
C TYR A 94 -0.21 5.13 4.13
N LEU A 95 -0.89 5.93 3.29
CA LEU A 95 -0.29 6.62 2.14
C LEU A 95 0.72 7.71 2.53
N ASN A 96 0.73 8.20 3.77
CA ASN A 96 1.79 9.12 4.21
C ASN A 96 3.14 8.42 4.40
N THR A 97 3.13 7.08 4.51
CA THR A 97 4.31 6.25 4.76
C THR A 97 4.64 5.33 3.60
N HIS A 98 3.84 5.35 2.54
CA HIS A 98 3.96 4.48 1.38
C HIS A 98 3.93 5.25 0.08
N ASN A 99 4.76 4.84 -0.87
CA ASN A 99 4.79 5.42 -2.20
C ASN A 99 3.75 4.73 -3.10
N ILE A 100 2.93 5.53 -3.78
CA ILE A 100 2.12 5.03 -4.89
C ILE A 100 3.02 5.03 -6.13
N PRO A 101 3.27 3.87 -6.76
CA PRO A 101 4.27 3.72 -7.81
C PRO A 101 3.84 4.28 -9.17
N PHE A 102 2.84 5.16 -9.21
CA PHE A 102 2.26 5.72 -10.44
C PHE A 102 2.25 7.24 -10.38
N ASN A 103 2.91 7.86 -11.34
CA ASN A 103 2.96 9.31 -11.50
C ASN A 103 1.79 9.88 -12.33
N ASP A 104 0.83 9.05 -12.76
CA ASP A 104 -0.34 9.48 -13.52
C ASP A 104 -1.45 10.00 -12.59
N PRO A 105 -1.81 11.31 -12.66
CA PRO A 105 -2.87 11.89 -11.85
C PRO A 105 -4.25 11.23 -12.04
N ALA A 106 -4.56 10.73 -13.24
CA ALA A 106 -5.84 10.08 -13.54
C ALA A 106 -5.93 8.68 -12.90
N LEU A 107 -4.82 7.95 -12.82
CA LEU A 107 -4.74 6.71 -12.06
C LEU A 107 -4.83 6.97 -10.56
N LEU A 108 -4.16 8.01 -10.06
CA LEU A 108 -4.26 8.40 -8.66
C LEU A 108 -5.70 8.74 -8.25
N LEU A 109 -6.42 9.54 -9.06
CA LEU A 109 -7.82 9.87 -8.79
C LEU A 109 -8.71 8.61 -8.75
N ARG A 110 -8.49 7.67 -9.68
CA ARG A 110 -9.21 6.39 -9.72
C ARG A 110 -8.92 5.51 -8.50
N PHE A 111 -7.68 5.46 -8.06
CA PHE A 111 -7.29 4.82 -6.82
C PHE A 111 -8.03 5.44 -5.61
N MET A 112 -8.08 6.77 -5.52
CA MET A 112 -8.76 7.46 -4.41
C MET A 112 -10.27 7.15 -4.33
N VAL A 113 -10.93 6.85 -5.45
CA VAL A 113 -12.37 6.49 -5.48
C VAL A 113 -12.63 4.98 -5.38
N SER A 114 -11.59 4.16 -5.42
CA SER A 114 -11.68 2.68 -5.34
C SER A 114 -11.91 2.13 -3.92
N ASN A 115 -11.90 3.01 -2.91
CA ASN A 115 -12.25 2.71 -1.52
C ASN A 115 -11.72 1.35 -0.97
N PRO A 116 -10.40 1.10 -1.00
CA PRO A 116 -9.85 -0.12 -0.43
C PRO A 116 -10.05 -0.19 1.10
N ILE A 117 -9.82 -1.37 1.66
CA ILE A 117 -9.76 -1.61 3.10
C ILE A 117 -8.28 -1.80 3.45
N LEU A 118 -7.78 -1.06 4.44
CA LEU A 118 -6.44 -1.33 4.97
C LEU A 118 -6.50 -2.60 5.82
N VAL A 119 -5.65 -3.56 5.48
CA VAL A 119 -5.49 -4.81 6.20
C VAL A 119 -4.15 -4.78 6.94
N PRO A 120 -4.14 -4.92 8.28
CA PRO A 120 -2.96 -4.63 9.09
C PRO A 120 -1.92 -5.76 9.14
N ASP A 121 -2.32 -6.98 8.74
CA ASP A 121 -1.48 -8.18 8.80
C ASP A 121 -1.96 -9.27 7.83
N LEU A 122 -1.12 -10.28 7.63
CA LEU A 122 -1.38 -11.43 6.77
C LEU A 122 -2.61 -12.24 7.20
N VAL A 123 -2.85 -12.41 8.50
CA VAL A 123 -3.97 -13.23 9.02
C VAL A 123 -5.28 -12.56 8.66
N SER A 124 -5.38 -11.25 8.90
CA SER A 124 -6.53 -10.43 8.54
C SER A 124 -6.80 -10.45 7.03
N MET A 125 -5.73 -10.51 6.21
CA MET A 125 -5.86 -10.59 4.76
C MET A 125 -6.42 -11.95 4.33
N LEU A 126 -5.89 -13.03 4.90
CA LEU A 126 -6.34 -14.39 4.65
C LEU A 126 -7.80 -14.57 5.07
N ASP A 127 -8.21 -14.03 6.21
CA ASP A 127 -9.60 -14.05 6.67
C ASP A 127 -10.53 -13.26 5.74
N ALA A 128 -10.09 -12.09 5.25
CA ALA A 128 -10.84 -11.32 4.26
C ALA A 128 -11.01 -12.10 2.94
N MET A 129 -9.95 -12.76 2.48
CA MET A 129 -9.95 -13.59 1.26
C MET A 129 -10.82 -14.85 1.42
N LYS A 130 -10.78 -15.52 2.57
CA LYS A 130 -11.49 -16.79 2.83
C LYS A 130 -13.00 -16.68 2.60
N ASN A 131 -13.59 -15.52 2.89
CA ASN A 131 -15.02 -15.28 2.70
C ASN A 131 -15.42 -15.03 1.24
N ILE A 132 -14.44 -14.79 0.36
CA ILE A 132 -14.65 -14.41 -1.05
C ILE A 132 -14.20 -15.54 -1.98
N ILE A 133 -13.04 -16.15 -1.68
CA ILE A 133 -12.54 -17.28 -2.43
C ILE A 133 -13.50 -18.44 -2.19
N LYS A 134 -14.27 -18.79 -3.21
CA LYS A 134 -15.00 -20.04 -3.30
C LYS A 134 -14.02 -21.17 -3.70
N PRO A 135 -14.43 -22.45 -3.79
CA PRO A 135 -13.53 -23.55 -4.14
C PRO A 135 -12.83 -23.43 -5.51
N LYS A 136 -13.24 -22.46 -6.34
CA LYS A 136 -12.72 -22.24 -7.69
C LYS A 136 -12.49 -20.75 -7.91
N ILE A 137 -11.34 -20.41 -8.50
CA ILE A 137 -11.01 -19.07 -8.99
C ILE A 137 -10.89 -19.22 -10.51
N SER A 138 -11.68 -18.46 -11.28
CA SER A 138 -11.60 -18.52 -12.74
C SER A 138 -10.28 -17.93 -13.23
N LYS A 139 -9.86 -16.80 -12.66
CA LYS A 139 -8.61 -16.14 -13.05
C LYS A 139 -7.89 -15.53 -11.86
N PHE A 140 -6.59 -15.78 -11.76
CA PHE A 140 -5.72 -15.14 -10.80
C PHE A 140 -4.60 -14.38 -11.52
N ARG A 141 -4.41 -13.12 -11.16
CA ARG A 141 -3.41 -12.23 -11.76
C ARG A 141 -2.46 -11.71 -10.69
N ILE A 142 -1.17 -11.86 -10.89
CA ILE A 142 -0.12 -11.41 -9.97
C ILE A 142 0.80 -10.46 -10.72
N ALA A 143 1.07 -9.28 -10.18
CA ALA A 143 2.07 -8.37 -10.75
C ALA A 143 3.02 -7.83 -9.69
N GLY A 144 4.29 -7.77 -10.05
CA GLY A 144 5.33 -7.10 -9.29
C GLY A 144 6.20 -8.04 -8.48
N SER A 145 6.68 -7.57 -7.33
CA SER A 145 7.73 -8.23 -6.57
C SER A 145 7.19 -9.30 -5.64
N PHE A 146 7.84 -10.46 -5.67
CA PHE A 146 7.44 -11.64 -4.90
C PHE A 146 7.99 -11.62 -3.47
N ASN A 147 7.19 -12.12 -2.56
CA ASN A 147 7.63 -12.63 -1.27
C ASN A 147 7.27 -14.12 -1.22
N LEU A 148 8.19 -14.96 -1.71
CA LEU A 148 7.89 -16.38 -2.02
C LEU A 148 7.40 -17.17 -0.79
N GLU A 149 7.82 -16.78 0.41
CA GLU A 149 7.29 -17.34 1.65
C GLU A 149 5.84 -16.92 1.90
N LEU A 150 5.50 -15.64 1.66
CA LEU A 150 4.14 -15.14 1.71
C LEU A 150 3.27 -15.80 0.65
N GLU A 151 3.72 -15.92 -0.59
CA GLU A 151 2.93 -16.58 -1.65
C GLU A 151 2.70 -18.05 -1.32
N GLU A 152 3.73 -18.77 -0.86
CA GLU A 152 3.58 -20.15 -0.43
C GLU A 152 2.62 -20.25 0.76
N LYS A 153 2.69 -19.34 1.74
CA LYS A 153 1.73 -19.29 2.86
C LYS A 153 0.32 -19.00 2.36
N LEU A 154 0.11 -18.04 1.47
CA LEU A 154 -1.20 -17.75 0.86
C LEU A 154 -1.79 -18.97 0.15
N MET A 155 -0.93 -19.70 -0.56
CA MET A 155 -1.30 -20.90 -1.30
C MET A 155 -1.52 -22.14 -0.40
N ARG A 156 -0.80 -22.25 0.73
CA ARG A 156 -0.88 -23.38 1.68
C ARG A 156 -1.88 -23.19 2.83
N PHE A 157 -2.09 -21.95 3.29
CA PHE A 157 -2.96 -21.62 4.43
C PHE A 157 -4.41 -22.05 4.18
N ASN A 158 -4.72 -22.26 2.92
CA ASN A 158 -6.03 -22.52 2.44
C ASN A 158 -6.06 -23.98 1.97
N SER A 159 -6.82 -24.82 2.66
CA SER A 159 -7.29 -26.13 2.18
C SER A 159 -8.25 -25.99 0.99
N PHE A 160 -8.03 -24.98 0.18
CA PHE A 160 -8.70 -24.76 -1.07
C PHE A 160 -7.94 -25.63 -2.06
N ASP A 161 -8.61 -26.67 -2.51
CA ASP A 161 -8.29 -27.33 -3.77
C ASP A 161 -8.63 -26.37 -4.94
N THR A 162 -8.25 -25.09 -4.81
CA THR A 162 -8.52 -24.02 -5.76
C THR A 162 -7.70 -24.30 -6.99
N ARG A 163 -8.31 -25.06 -7.88
CA ARG A 163 -7.91 -25.10 -9.27
C ARG A 163 -8.21 -23.73 -9.85
N MET A 164 -7.15 -22.99 -10.14
CA MET A 164 -7.25 -21.77 -10.92
C MET A 164 -7.46 -22.19 -12.38
N GLU A 165 -8.41 -21.58 -13.08
CA GLU A 165 -8.54 -21.88 -14.52
C GLU A 165 -7.46 -21.15 -15.32
N GLU A 166 -7.12 -19.91 -14.95
CA GLU A 166 -6.08 -19.10 -15.59
C GLU A 166 -5.18 -18.42 -14.55
N LEU A 167 -3.87 -18.40 -14.82
CA LEU A 167 -2.87 -17.69 -14.01
C LEU A 167 -2.05 -16.75 -14.89
N GLU A 168 -2.06 -15.46 -14.60
CA GLU A 168 -1.19 -14.49 -15.25
C GLU A 168 -0.22 -13.87 -14.24
N ILE A 169 1.07 -13.84 -14.59
CA ILE A 169 2.10 -13.31 -13.71
C ILE A 169 2.97 -12.32 -14.48
N ILE A 170 3.11 -11.11 -13.96
CA ILE A 170 4.02 -10.08 -14.45
C ILE A 170 5.08 -9.83 -13.38
N SER A 171 6.36 -10.00 -13.69
CA SER A 171 7.41 -9.71 -12.71
C SER A 171 8.72 -9.29 -13.35
N THR A 172 9.68 -8.91 -12.51
CA THR A 172 11.03 -8.52 -12.96
C THR A 172 11.93 -9.74 -13.11
N TYR A 173 13.06 -9.53 -13.79
CA TYR A 173 14.07 -10.56 -13.98
C TYR A 173 14.56 -11.12 -12.64
N GLU A 174 14.87 -10.23 -11.69
CA GLU A 174 15.37 -10.59 -10.36
C GLU A 174 14.37 -11.43 -9.58
N ASN A 175 13.08 -11.10 -9.68
CA ASN A 175 12.03 -11.84 -8.99
C ASN A 175 11.80 -13.22 -9.61
N TYR A 176 11.88 -13.37 -10.94
CA TYR A 176 11.88 -14.70 -11.54
C TYR A 176 13.12 -15.52 -11.17
N GLN A 177 14.29 -14.90 -11.05
CA GLN A 177 15.50 -15.59 -10.58
C GLN A 177 15.36 -16.08 -9.13
N LYS A 178 14.74 -15.28 -8.25
CA LYS A 178 14.36 -15.71 -6.89
C LYS A 178 13.43 -16.91 -6.94
N LEU A 179 12.39 -16.87 -7.79
CA LEU A 179 11.43 -17.97 -7.94
C LEU A 179 12.11 -19.27 -8.40
N LEU A 180 13.01 -19.20 -9.40
CA LEU A 180 13.78 -20.36 -9.86
C LEU A 180 14.64 -20.97 -8.76
N SER A 181 15.21 -20.12 -7.92
CA SER A 181 16.04 -20.54 -6.78
C SER A 181 15.21 -21.09 -5.61
N TYR A 182 13.89 -20.96 -5.66
CA TYR A 182 13.01 -21.43 -4.58
C TYR A 182 12.87 -22.95 -4.56
N ASN A 183 12.89 -23.52 -3.35
CA ASN A 183 12.80 -24.97 -3.15
C ASN A 183 11.45 -25.50 -3.65
N SER A 184 10.35 -24.77 -3.43
CA SER A 184 9.01 -25.15 -3.85
C SER A 184 8.61 -24.59 -5.22
N PHE A 185 9.56 -24.40 -6.14
CA PHE A 185 9.31 -23.83 -7.48
C PHE A 185 8.15 -24.53 -8.22
N GLU A 186 8.15 -25.86 -8.25
CA GLU A 186 7.12 -26.64 -8.97
C GLU A 186 5.73 -26.46 -8.34
N TYR A 187 5.67 -26.32 -7.02
CA TYR A 187 4.43 -26.10 -6.29
C TYR A 187 3.75 -24.81 -6.72
N PHE A 188 4.52 -23.74 -6.97
CA PHE A 188 4.00 -22.44 -7.38
C PHE A 188 3.18 -22.49 -8.68
N PHE A 189 3.48 -23.45 -9.57
CA PHE A 189 2.74 -23.68 -10.81
C PHE A 189 1.72 -24.83 -10.74
N SER A 190 1.60 -25.52 -9.60
CA SER A 190 0.74 -26.70 -9.46
C SER A 190 -0.77 -26.40 -9.40
N PHE A 191 -1.13 -25.13 -9.20
CA PHE A 191 -2.52 -24.68 -9.01
C PHE A 191 -3.31 -24.52 -10.31
N THR A 192 -2.65 -24.57 -11.46
CA THR A 192 -3.30 -24.48 -12.76
C THR A 192 -2.58 -25.32 -13.80
N LYS A 193 -3.26 -25.61 -14.93
CA LYS A 193 -2.63 -26.31 -16.04
C LYS A 193 -1.63 -25.40 -16.74
N MET A 194 -0.50 -25.96 -17.17
CA MET A 194 0.57 -25.18 -17.80
C MET A 194 0.09 -24.37 -19.01
N GLU A 195 -0.82 -24.90 -19.84
CA GLU A 195 -1.39 -24.16 -20.99
C GLU A 195 -2.13 -22.87 -20.60
N ASN A 196 -2.54 -22.75 -19.34
CA ASN A 196 -3.29 -21.62 -18.81
C ASN A 196 -2.41 -20.63 -18.01
N ILE A 197 -1.10 -20.87 -17.96
CA ILE A 197 -0.13 -20.00 -17.28
C ILE A 197 0.44 -19.02 -18.30
N LYS A 198 0.36 -17.73 -18.00
CA LYS A 198 0.94 -16.66 -18.82
C LYS A 198 1.92 -15.87 -17.98
N LEU A 199 3.19 -15.88 -18.39
CA LEU A 199 4.26 -15.16 -17.70
C LEU A 199 4.73 -13.97 -18.55
N PHE A 200 5.06 -12.87 -17.88
CA PHE A 200 5.47 -11.63 -18.51
C PHE A 200 6.62 -11.00 -17.71
N LEU A 201 7.66 -10.59 -18.44
CA LEU A 201 8.84 -9.93 -17.90
C LEU A 201 8.74 -8.42 -18.10
N VAL A 202 8.79 -7.66 -17.00
CA VAL A 202 8.92 -6.20 -17.00
C VAL A 202 10.29 -5.79 -16.50
N LYS A 203 10.74 -4.60 -16.88
CA LYS A 203 12.04 -4.07 -16.45
C LYS A 203 12.04 -3.75 -14.95
N GLU A 204 11.02 -3.03 -14.48
CA GLU A 204 10.94 -2.51 -13.12
C GLU A 204 9.50 -2.64 -12.61
N CYS A 205 9.34 -3.08 -11.37
CA CYS A 205 8.05 -3.09 -10.68
C CYS A 205 8.28 -3.21 -9.18
N ASN A 206 8.01 -2.11 -8.45
CA ASN A 206 8.28 -2.03 -7.02
C ASN A 206 6.99 -1.94 -6.19
N PHE A 207 6.11 -2.90 -6.38
CA PHE A 207 4.89 -3.12 -5.61
C PHE A 207 4.45 -4.57 -5.82
N TYR A 208 3.40 -5.00 -5.13
CA TYR A 208 2.74 -6.28 -5.42
C TYR A 208 1.25 -6.07 -5.64
N ILE A 209 0.71 -6.63 -6.72
CA ILE A 209 -0.72 -6.73 -7.00
C ILE A 209 -1.10 -8.22 -7.06
N GLY A 210 -2.17 -8.59 -6.37
CA GLY A 210 -2.90 -9.83 -6.59
C GLY A 210 -4.35 -9.53 -6.94
N ILE A 211 -4.90 -10.09 -8.01
CA ILE A 211 -6.31 -9.95 -8.40
C ILE A 211 -6.88 -11.34 -8.59
N GLY A 212 -7.93 -11.67 -7.83
CA GLY A 212 -8.66 -12.92 -7.99
C GLY A 212 -10.07 -12.66 -8.51
N GLU A 213 -10.46 -13.44 -9.51
CA GLU A 213 -11.76 -13.41 -10.16
C GLU A 213 -12.46 -14.76 -9.99
N ASP A 214 -13.71 -14.70 -9.55
CA ASP A 214 -14.69 -15.77 -9.60
C ASP A 214 -15.89 -15.29 -10.45
N LEU A 215 -16.81 -16.19 -10.81
CA LEU A 215 -17.98 -15.89 -11.64
C LEU A 215 -18.82 -14.72 -11.12
N ASP A 216 -18.93 -14.59 -9.79
CA ASP A 216 -19.80 -13.61 -9.14
C ASP A 216 -19.03 -12.49 -8.43
N GLU A 217 -17.71 -12.65 -8.23
CA GLU A 217 -16.96 -11.79 -7.33
C GLU A 217 -15.51 -11.58 -7.78
N ILE A 218 -14.99 -10.38 -7.52
CA ILE A 218 -13.60 -10.02 -7.81
C ILE A 218 -13.02 -9.33 -6.59
N PHE A 219 -11.79 -9.69 -6.25
CA PHE A 219 -11.04 -9.05 -5.19
C PHE A 219 -9.64 -8.69 -5.67
N GLY A 220 -9.01 -7.79 -4.93
CA GLY A 220 -7.67 -7.32 -5.21
C GLY A 220 -6.88 -7.08 -3.93
N ILE A 221 -5.57 -7.22 -4.03
CA ILE A 221 -4.61 -7.03 -2.95
C ILE A 221 -3.50 -6.16 -3.52
N LEU A 222 -3.08 -5.15 -2.77
CA LEU A 222 -1.95 -4.29 -3.12
C LEU A 222 -1.04 -4.12 -1.91
N PHE A 223 0.22 -4.49 -2.05
CA PHE A 223 1.28 -4.08 -1.13
C PHE A 223 2.06 -2.96 -1.80
N LEU A 224 2.24 -1.86 -1.08
CA LEU A 224 2.98 -0.70 -1.57
C LEU A 224 4.40 -0.71 -0.99
N PRO A 225 5.36 -0.11 -1.70
CA PRO A 225 6.63 0.24 -1.11
C PRO A 225 6.45 1.33 -0.06
N ASP A 226 7.20 1.25 1.03
CA ASP A 226 7.31 2.32 2.00
C ASP A 226 8.11 3.51 1.43
N ILE A 227 8.32 4.56 2.23
CA ILE A 227 9.13 5.72 1.85
C ILE A 227 10.61 5.39 1.59
N SER A 228 11.11 4.27 2.09
CA SER A 228 12.46 3.75 1.80
C SER A 228 12.53 2.98 0.47
N ASN A 229 11.39 2.84 -0.19
CA ASN A 229 11.21 2.11 -1.45
C ASN A 229 11.33 0.58 -1.27
N GLU A 230 11.13 0.06 -0.06
CA GLU A 230 11.02 -1.37 0.23
C GLU A 230 9.55 -1.76 0.37
N ILE A 231 9.14 -2.92 -0.17
CA ILE A 231 7.74 -3.36 -0.10
C ILE A 231 7.38 -3.77 1.33
N ASP A 232 6.39 -3.09 1.90
CA ASP A 232 5.79 -3.47 3.19
C ASP A 232 4.82 -4.63 2.97
N PHE A 233 5.30 -5.87 3.15
CA PHE A 233 4.46 -7.07 3.10
C PHE A 233 3.63 -7.31 4.37
N HIS A 234 3.72 -6.44 5.39
CA HIS A 234 2.93 -6.56 6.60
C HIS A 234 1.56 -5.91 6.45
N LYS A 235 1.42 -4.87 5.63
CA LYS A 235 0.17 -4.13 5.45
C LYS A 235 -0.26 -4.12 4.00
N ALA A 236 -1.51 -4.46 3.75
CA ALA A 236 -2.07 -4.51 2.40
C ALA A 236 -3.27 -3.58 2.26
N LEU A 237 -3.51 -3.12 1.05
CA LEU A 237 -4.80 -2.58 0.64
C LEU A 237 -5.61 -3.69 -0.03
N PHE A 238 -6.79 -3.96 0.51
CA PHE A 238 -7.71 -4.97 0.03
C PHE A 238 -8.88 -4.33 -0.70
N PHE A 239 -9.18 -4.81 -1.90
CA PHE A 239 -10.20 -4.28 -2.80
C PHE A 239 -11.26 -5.35 -3.02
N ARG A 240 -12.52 -4.95 -2.98
CA ARG A 240 -13.65 -5.88 -3.18
C ARG A 240 -14.65 -5.32 -4.19
N GLY A 241 -15.06 -6.16 -5.13
CA GLY A 241 -16.04 -5.84 -6.15
C GLY A 241 -15.46 -5.08 -7.34
N LYS A 242 -16.11 -5.26 -8.50
CA LYS A 242 -15.61 -4.81 -9.81
C LYS A 242 -15.25 -3.34 -9.89
N LYS A 243 -16.04 -2.47 -9.24
CA LYS A 243 -15.78 -1.02 -9.21
C LYS A 243 -14.43 -0.70 -8.55
N ASN A 244 -14.12 -1.37 -7.44
CA ASN A 244 -12.95 -1.08 -6.62
C ASN A 244 -11.70 -1.75 -7.18
N THR A 245 -11.83 -2.93 -7.79
CA THR A 245 -10.72 -3.66 -8.41
C THR A 245 -10.40 -3.20 -9.83
N ASN A 246 -11.25 -2.37 -10.45
CA ASN A 246 -11.04 -1.87 -11.81
C ASN A 246 -9.68 -1.15 -11.94
N TRP A 247 -9.32 -0.33 -10.97
CA TRP A 247 -8.04 0.38 -10.98
C TRP A 247 -6.83 -0.60 -10.96
N LEU A 248 -6.89 -1.66 -10.15
CA LEU A 248 -5.85 -2.70 -10.15
C LEU A 248 -5.78 -3.42 -11.50
N SER A 249 -6.94 -3.69 -12.11
CA SER A 249 -7.02 -4.32 -13.42
C SER A 249 -6.41 -3.43 -14.51
N GLU A 250 -6.74 -2.14 -14.55
CA GLU A 250 -6.15 -1.18 -15.48
C GLU A 250 -4.63 -1.07 -15.30
N THR A 251 -4.18 -1.06 -14.05
CA THR A 251 -2.76 -1.04 -13.69
C THR A 251 -2.03 -2.28 -14.20
N PHE A 252 -2.61 -3.46 -13.97
CA PHE A 252 -2.08 -4.73 -14.45
C PHE A 252 -1.96 -4.75 -15.98
N GLU A 253 -3.01 -4.32 -16.70
CA GLU A 253 -3.00 -4.27 -18.16
C GLU A 253 -2.02 -3.23 -18.69
N SER A 254 -1.80 -2.12 -17.98
CA SER A 254 -0.77 -1.13 -18.33
C SER A 254 0.62 -1.74 -18.25
N LEU A 255 0.95 -2.43 -17.16
CA LEU A 255 2.23 -3.14 -17.01
C LEU A 255 2.41 -4.18 -18.12
N LYS A 256 1.35 -4.92 -18.44
CA LYS A 256 1.36 -5.99 -19.46
C LYS A 256 1.71 -5.47 -20.85
N LYS A 257 1.29 -4.24 -21.19
CA LYS A 257 1.60 -3.61 -22.49
C LYS A 257 3.09 -3.38 -22.71
N GLU A 258 3.83 -3.11 -21.63
CA GLU A 258 5.28 -2.88 -21.66
C GLU A 258 6.08 -4.15 -21.44
N ALA A 259 5.41 -5.26 -21.10
CA ALA A 259 6.05 -6.50 -20.72
C ALA A 259 6.39 -7.39 -21.92
N LYS A 260 7.50 -8.13 -21.80
CA LYS A 260 7.88 -9.19 -22.74
C LYS A 260 7.23 -10.50 -22.31
N ARG A 261 6.46 -11.14 -23.19
CA ARG A 261 5.85 -12.44 -22.90
C ARG A 261 6.91 -13.54 -22.83
N ILE A 262 6.85 -14.36 -21.78
CA ILE A 262 7.62 -15.59 -21.62
C ILE A 262 6.77 -16.74 -22.17
N THR A 263 7.26 -17.41 -23.21
CA THR A 263 6.58 -18.58 -23.77
C THR A 263 6.94 -19.81 -22.95
N LEU A 264 6.04 -20.23 -22.05
CA LEU A 264 6.23 -21.42 -21.24
C LEU A 264 6.17 -22.70 -22.07
N THR A 265 7.07 -23.63 -21.75
CA THR A 265 7.08 -25.00 -22.27
C THR A 265 7.36 -25.94 -21.10
N GLU A 266 6.98 -27.22 -21.21
CA GLU A 266 7.30 -28.20 -20.16
C GLU A 266 8.80 -28.28 -19.88
N GLY A 267 9.62 -28.16 -20.92
CA GLY A 267 11.08 -28.17 -20.80
C GLY A 267 11.62 -27.00 -19.97
N LEU A 268 11.02 -25.81 -20.08
CA LEU A 268 11.41 -24.65 -19.27
C LEU A 268 11.07 -24.85 -17.79
N ILE A 269 9.88 -25.37 -17.47
CA ILE A 269 9.48 -25.60 -16.07
C ILE A 269 10.32 -26.72 -15.44
N LYS A 270 10.52 -27.84 -16.14
CA LYS A 270 11.28 -28.99 -15.63
C LYS A 270 12.79 -28.72 -15.53
N ASN A 271 13.32 -27.72 -16.23
CA ASN A 271 14.73 -27.38 -16.23
C ASN A 271 14.96 -25.91 -15.85
N LYS A 272 15.17 -25.68 -14.54
CA LYS A 272 15.47 -24.36 -13.97
C LYS A 272 16.65 -23.65 -14.67
N GLY A 273 17.68 -24.40 -15.08
CA GLY A 273 18.83 -23.84 -15.78
C GLY A 273 18.50 -23.36 -17.20
N LEU A 274 17.63 -24.08 -17.91
CA LEU A 274 17.11 -23.64 -19.21
C LEU A 274 16.25 -22.39 -19.07
N PHE A 275 15.40 -22.33 -18.04
CA PHE A 275 14.57 -21.16 -17.78
C PHE A 275 15.41 -19.93 -17.42
N SER A 276 16.42 -20.08 -16.56
CA SER A 276 17.35 -18.98 -16.26
C SER A 276 18.01 -18.41 -17.52
N LYS A 277 18.53 -19.28 -18.41
CA LYS A 277 19.14 -18.84 -19.67
C LYS A 277 18.16 -18.10 -20.57
N TYR A 278 16.92 -18.59 -20.65
CA TYR A 278 15.87 -17.93 -21.43
C TYR A 278 15.52 -16.54 -20.88
N LEU A 279 15.48 -16.39 -19.55
CA LEU A 279 15.30 -15.08 -18.91
C LEU A 279 16.46 -14.14 -19.20
N ASP A 280 17.70 -14.63 -19.18
CA ASP A 280 18.89 -13.84 -19.50
C ASP A 280 18.82 -13.27 -20.93
N GLU A 281 18.39 -14.09 -21.89
CA GLU A 281 18.21 -13.67 -23.28
C GLU A 281 17.10 -12.62 -23.43
N LEU A 282 15.97 -12.80 -22.73
CA LEU A 282 14.87 -11.84 -22.75
C LEU A 282 15.23 -10.50 -22.09
N ASN A 283 16.04 -10.53 -21.03
CA ASN A 283 16.46 -9.33 -20.31
C ASN A 283 17.47 -8.48 -21.10
N ARG A 284 18.27 -9.10 -21.99
CA ARG A 284 19.25 -8.41 -22.84
C ARG A 284 18.64 -7.74 -24.08
N LYS A 285 17.52 -8.27 -24.57
CA LYS A 285 16.76 -7.67 -25.69
C LYS A 285 15.94 -6.48 -25.23
#